data_AF-A0AAN7Q5S3-F1
#
_entry.id   AF-A0AAN7Q5S3-F1
#
_cell.length_a   1.000
_cell.length_b   1.000
_cell.length_c   1.000
_cell.angle_alpha   90.00
_cell.angle_beta   90.00
_cell.angle_gamma   90.00
#
_symmetry.space_group_name_H-M   'P 1'
#
loop_
_entity.id
_entity.type
_entity.pdbx_description
1 polymer ?
#
loop_
_entity_poly.entity_id
_entity_poly.type
_entity_poly.pdbx_seq_one_letter_code
_entity_poly.pdbx_strand_id
1 'polypeptide(L)'
;MEFTSSDSEIISETEYEASEHELDDTEGDSEGDVEIPFVTPIEINLDNNELHQAIPTGAFGPNDPLKISGLLDKLRADKISLTAKRDKIICEVARRYLKSHKEKHLVTVAKRYMRRLARILEQVRQYEGNSKLSLEEILKPSQFKNLIQATKSVSGYETESDTYKSPSFALQTGTLLKRAIQAALSIEIQRDNPSNEKRTDLNNLIHLIETDWAYEISTQAVQNLAINRFNKPTLIPLTKDIKVCCNSKLTQF
;
A
#
# COMPACT_ATOMS: atom_id res chain seq x y z
N MET A 1 -0.83 3.26 46.78
CA MET A 1 -1.63 4.19 45.96
C MET A 1 -0.64 4.86 45.02
N GLU A 2 -0.49 4.31 43.81
CA GLU A 2 -1.25 4.67 42.58
C GLU A 2 -0.63 5.92 41.94
N PHE A 3 -0.29 6.02 40.65
CA PHE A 3 -0.40 5.17 39.45
C PHE A 3 0.70 5.66 38.48
N THR A 4 1.20 4.78 37.59
CA THR A 4 2.10 5.11 36.47
C THR A 4 1.30 5.11 35.17
N SER A 5 1.52 6.09 34.27
CA SER A 5 1.27 6.08 32.81
C SER A 5 1.35 7.53 32.29
N SER A 6 1.87 7.87 31.11
CA SER A 6 2.20 7.08 29.94
C SER A 6 3.36 7.76 29.19
N ASP A 7 4.45 7.03 28.97
CA ASP A 7 5.40 7.36 27.91
C ASP A 7 4.77 6.98 26.57
N SER A 8 4.58 7.97 25.71
CA SER A 8 4.27 7.75 24.30
C SER A 8 5.59 7.60 23.56
N GLU A 9 6.06 6.36 23.43
CA GLU A 9 7.19 6.03 22.56
C GLU A 9 6.80 6.35 21.10
N ILE A 10 7.37 7.43 20.59
CA ILE A 10 7.41 7.74 19.16
C ILE A 10 8.32 6.70 18.52
N ILE A 11 7.73 5.65 17.96
CA ILE A 11 8.45 4.63 17.19
C ILE A 11 9.11 5.33 16.01
N SER A 12 10.43 5.19 15.90
CA SER A 12 11.22 5.79 14.83
C SER A 12 10.81 5.24 13.46
N GLU A 13 10.84 6.08 12.42
CA GLU A 13 10.48 5.70 11.03
C GLU A 13 11.22 4.43 10.53
N THR A 14 12.40 4.17 11.11
CA THR A 14 13.23 2.98 10.88
C THR A 14 12.70 1.69 11.51
N GLU A 15 12.04 1.74 12.67
CA GLU A 15 11.41 0.55 13.28
C GLU A 15 10.13 0.15 12.54
N TYR A 16 9.41 1.12 11.96
CA TYR A 16 8.26 0.83 11.11
C TYR A 16 8.67 0.13 9.80
N GLU A 17 9.78 0.55 9.18
CA GLU A 17 10.32 -0.10 7.97
C GLU A 17 10.89 -1.51 8.26
N ALA A 18 11.47 -1.75 9.44
CA ALA A 18 11.84 -3.10 9.88
C ALA A 18 10.61 -4.01 10.09
N SER A 19 9.50 -3.45 10.59
CA SER A 19 8.23 -4.18 10.72
C SER A 19 7.54 -4.46 9.37
N GLU A 20 7.75 -3.62 8.34
CA GLU A 20 7.34 -3.93 6.97
C GLU A 20 8.12 -5.13 6.40
N HIS A 21 9.36 -5.35 6.84
CA HIS A 21 10.21 -6.47 6.44
C HIS A 21 9.86 -7.78 7.18
N GLU A 22 9.49 -7.72 8.46
CA GLU A 22 9.07 -8.93 9.23
C GLU A 22 7.69 -9.47 8.81
N LEU A 23 6.81 -8.63 8.25
CA LEU A 23 5.54 -9.08 7.67
C LEU A 23 5.72 -9.75 6.29
N ASP A 24 6.83 -9.49 5.58
CA ASP A 24 7.14 -10.06 4.25
C ASP A 24 7.54 -11.55 4.33
N ASP A 25 7.98 -12.05 5.51
CA ASP A 25 8.36 -13.46 5.70
C ASP A 25 7.16 -14.42 5.93
N THR A 26 5.92 -13.89 5.96
CA THR A 26 4.71 -14.71 6.09
C THR A 26 3.85 -14.80 4.84
N GLU A 27 4.16 -14.02 3.80
CA GLU A 27 3.52 -14.14 2.48
C GLU A 27 4.37 -15.06 1.59
N GLY A 28 4.31 -16.36 1.89
CA GLY A 28 4.61 -17.36 0.89
C GLY A 28 3.60 -17.23 -0.24
N ASP A 29 4.11 -17.18 -1.48
CA ASP A 29 3.35 -17.28 -2.72
C ASP A 29 2.27 -18.36 -2.63
N SER A 30 1.07 -17.93 -2.29
CA SER A 30 -0.16 -18.65 -2.49
C SER A 30 -1.15 -17.63 -3.04
N GLU A 31 -0.92 -17.26 -4.31
CA GLU A 31 -2.01 -16.95 -5.23
C GLU A 31 -2.93 -18.18 -5.28
N GLY A 32 -3.78 -18.31 -4.26
CA GLY A 32 -4.98 -19.13 -4.30
C GLY A 32 -6.04 -18.30 -4.97
N ASP A 33 -6.34 -18.66 -6.22
CA ASP A 33 -7.46 -18.13 -6.99
C ASP A 33 -8.75 -18.20 -6.17
N VAL A 34 -9.29 -17.02 -5.83
CA VAL A 34 -10.71 -16.87 -5.49
C VAL A 34 -11.33 -16.15 -6.67
N GLU A 35 -11.93 -16.93 -7.56
CA GLU A 35 -12.79 -16.46 -8.64
C GLU A 35 -13.90 -15.58 -8.06
N ILE A 36 -13.76 -14.27 -8.23
CA ILE A 36 -14.88 -13.33 -8.13
C ILE A 36 -15.64 -13.49 -9.45
N PRO A 37 -16.97 -13.70 -9.44
CA PRO A 37 -17.73 -13.98 -10.67
C PRO A 37 -17.51 -12.88 -11.71
N PHE A 38 -16.97 -13.33 -12.84
CA PHE A 38 -16.62 -12.57 -14.02
C PHE A 38 -17.90 -12.01 -14.67
N VAL A 39 -18.08 -10.70 -14.60
CA VAL A 39 -18.99 -9.99 -15.51
C VAL A 39 -18.34 -10.02 -16.89
N THR A 40 -19.12 -10.45 -17.89
CA THR A 40 -18.69 -10.76 -19.26
C THR A 40 -17.77 -9.71 -19.89
N PRO A 41 -16.79 -10.12 -20.71
CA PRO A 41 -15.82 -9.21 -21.29
C PRO A 41 -16.46 -8.40 -22.42
N ILE A 42 -16.47 -7.08 -22.27
CA ILE A 42 -16.58 -6.18 -23.41
C ILE A 42 -15.23 -6.26 -24.13
N GLU A 43 -15.20 -6.87 -25.31
CA GLU A 43 -14.03 -6.83 -26.19
C GLU A 43 -13.74 -5.39 -26.60
N ILE A 44 -12.78 -4.77 -25.92
CA ILE A 44 -12.16 -3.55 -26.41
C ILE A 44 -10.87 -3.98 -27.10
N ASN A 45 -10.90 -4.02 -28.43
CA ASN A 45 -9.69 -4.08 -29.25
C ASN A 45 -8.86 -2.82 -28.97
N LEU A 46 -7.94 -2.93 -28.01
CA LEU A 46 -6.94 -1.90 -27.73
C LEU A 46 -5.66 -2.29 -28.47
N ASP A 47 -5.40 -1.55 -29.54
CA ASP A 47 -4.24 -1.65 -30.39
C ASP A 47 -2.95 -1.56 -29.55
N ASN A 48 -2.04 -2.53 -29.72
CA ASN A 48 -0.80 -2.67 -28.94
C ASN A 48 0.15 -1.45 -29.08
N ASN A 49 -0.14 -0.56 -30.03
CA ASN A 49 0.64 0.66 -30.27
C ASN A 49 0.36 1.79 -29.26
N GLU A 50 -0.78 1.77 -28.55
CA GLU A 50 -1.10 2.82 -27.55
C GLU A 50 -0.36 2.67 -26.22
N LEU A 51 0.14 1.46 -25.90
CA LEU A 51 0.89 1.20 -24.66
C LEU A 51 2.26 1.89 -24.64
N HIS A 52 2.87 2.10 -25.81
CA HIS A 52 4.15 2.81 -25.95
C HIS A 52 3.99 4.34 -25.99
N GLN A 53 2.79 4.86 -26.28
CA GLN A 53 2.52 6.31 -26.39
C GLN A 53 1.92 6.94 -25.12
N ALA A 54 1.52 6.14 -24.13
CA ALA A 54 0.93 6.64 -22.88
C ALA A 54 1.94 6.92 -21.75
N ILE A 55 3.25 6.95 -22.03
CA ILE A 55 4.24 7.49 -21.11
C ILE A 55 4.27 9.00 -21.36
N PRO A 56 3.99 9.88 -20.38
CA PRO A 56 4.16 11.32 -20.56
C PRO A 56 5.63 11.59 -20.94
N THR A 57 5.86 11.74 -22.25
CA THR A 57 7.18 11.59 -22.86
C THR A 57 8.09 12.80 -22.54
N GLY A 58 7.55 13.81 -21.87
CA GLY A 58 8.28 14.99 -21.41
C GLY A 58 8.59 15.07 -19.90
N ALA A 59 8.11 14.14 -19.06
CA ALA A 59 8.24 14.26 -17.60
C ALA A 59 9.42 13.49 -16.99
N PHE A 60 10.07 12.63 -17.78
CA PHE A 60 11.05 11.66 -17.29
C PHE A 60 12.39 11.91 -17.98
N GLY A 61 13.31 12.60 -17.30
CA GLY A 61 14.68 12.79 -17.77
C GLY A 61 15.41 11.46 -17.99
N PRO A 62 16.53 11.43 -18.75
CA PRO A 62 17.30 10.22 -19.00
C PRO A 62 17.82 9.55 -17.71
N ASN A 63 17.96 10.33 -16.63
CA ASN A 63 18.42 9.87 -15.32
C ASN A 63 17.27 9.61 -14.31
N ASP A 64 16.03 9.46 -14.76
CA ASP A 64 14.90 9.21 -13.85
C ASP A 64 15.01 7.80 -13.21
N PRO A 65 14.98 7.67 -11.87
CA PRO A 65 14.93 6.39 -11.17
C PRO A 65 13.90 5.40 -11.72
N LEU A 66 12.75 5.87 -12.21
CA LEU A 66 11.71 5.02 -12.79
C LEU A 66 12.14 4.36 -14.11
N LYS A 67 12.93 5.06 -14.93
CA LYS A 67 13.50 4.54 -16.17
C LYS A 67 14.70 3.63 -15.90
N ILE A 68 15.61 4.06 -15.02
CA ILE A 68 16.83 3.30 -14.68
C ILE A 68 16.49 1.92 -14.11
N SER A 69 15.48 1.84 -13.25
CA SER A 69 15.05 0.58 -12.63
C SER A 69 14.27 -0.36 -13.57
N GLY A 70 13.81 0.15 -14.72
CA GLY A 70 12.87 -0.54 -15.62
C GLY A 70 11.57 -0.92 -14.90
N LEU A 71 11.19 -0.19 -13.85
CA LEU A 71 10.05 -0.55 -13.00
C LEU A 71 8.74 -0.56 -13.81
N LEU A 72 8.55 0.46 -14.64
CA LEU A 72 7.32 0.65 -15.42
C LEU A 72 7.10 -0.49 -16.42
N ASP A 73 8.17 -1.05 -16.98
CA ASP A 73 8.09 -2.14 -17.96
C ASP A 73 7.77 -3.48 -17.28
N LYS A 74 8.19 -3.63 -16.02
CA LYS A 74 7.96 -4.85 -15.22
C LYS A 74 6.63 -4.83 -14.44
N LEU A 75 5.76 -3.84 -14.66
CA LEU A 75 4.39 -3.84 -14.12
C LEU A 75 3.52 -4.78 -14.95
N ARG A 76 2.56 -5.45 -14.31
CA ARG A 76 1.55 -6.27 -15.01
C ARG A 76 0.80 -5.42 -16.03
N ALA A 77 0.52 -5.96 -17.21
CA ALA A 77 -0.27 -5.27 -18.23
C ALA A 77 -1.77 -5.32 -17.87
N ASP A 78 -2.19 -4.53 -16.89
CA ASP A 78 -3.58 -4.40 -16.45
C ASP A 78 -4.02 -2.93 -16.35
N LYS A 79 -5.35 -2.72 -16.28
CA LYS A 79 -5.94 -1.38 -16.13
C LYS A 79 -5.34 -0.62 -14.95
N ILE A 80 -5.09 -1.30 -13.83
CA ILE A 80 -4.51 -0.72 -12.61
C ILE A 80 -3.11 -0.15 -12.89
N SER A 81 -2.23 -0.91 -13.55
CA SER A 81 -0.88 -0.44 -13.86
C SER A 81 -0.89 0.69 -14.88
N LEU A 82 -1.84 0.70 -15.81
CA LEU A 82 -2.02 1.79 -16.75
C LEU A 82 -2.50 3.08 -16.05
N THR A 83 -3.43 2.99 -15.10
CA THR A 83 -3.80 4.12 -14.22
C THR A 83 -2.59 4.61 -13.42
N ALA A 84 -1.81 3.69 -12.83
CA ALA A 84 -0.63 4.02 -12.04
C ALA A 84 0.45 4.76 -12.85
N LYS A 85 0.67 4.36 -14.11
CA LYS A 85 1.65 4.98 -15.02
C LYS A 85 1.25 6.39 -15.46
N ARG A 86 -0.06 6.65 -15.56
CA ARG A 86 -0.60 7.95 -15.99
C ARG A 86 -0.63 8.98 -14.87
N ASP A 87 -0.75 8.53 -13.62
CA ASP A 87 -0.86 9.43 -12.48
C ASP A 87 0.51 9.95 -12.01
N LYS A 88 0.64 11.29 -11.94
CA LYS A 88 1.88 11.97 -11.57
C LYS A 88 2.28 11.73 -10.12
N ILE A 89 1.32 11.74 -9.20
CA ILE A 89 1.59 11.59 -7.76
C ILE A 89 2.00 10.14 -7.47
N ILE A 90 1.32 9.16 -8.08
CA ILE A 90 1.68 7.74 -7.94
C ILE A 90 3.12 7.48 -8.42
N CYS A 91 3.48 8.03 -9.58
CA CYS A 91 4.84 7.93 -10.10
C CYS A 91 5.86 8.61 -9.18
N GLU A 92 5.52 9.76 -8.59
CA GLU A 92 6.41 10.48 -7.68
C GLU A 92 6.67 9.69 -6.39
N VAL A 93 5.66 9.03 -5.82
CA VAL A 93 5.83 8.16 -4.65
C VAL A 93 6.83 7.04 -4.94
N ALA A 94 6.68 6.36 -6.08
CA ALA A 94 7.60 5.30 -6.49
C ALA A 94 9.02 5.84 -6.73
N ARG A 95 9.14 7.02 -7.35
CA ARG A 95 10.43 7.67 -7.58
C ARG A 95 11.15 8.00 -6.27
N ARG A 96 10.45 8.55 -5.28
CA ARG A 96 11.04 8.85 -3.97
C ARG A 96 11.53 7.60 -3.28
N TYR A 97 10.73 6.54 -3.31
CA TYR A 97 11.10 5.27 -2.71
C TYR A 97 12.38 4.67 -3.33
N LEU A 98 12.49 4.70 -4.67
CA LEU A 98 13.68 4.24 -5.39
C LEU A 98 14.90 5.16 -5.24
N LYS A 99 14.73 6.43 -4.88
CA LYS A 99 15.86 7.32 -4.57
C LYS A 99 16.46 7.00 -3.20
N SER A 100 15.60 6.73 -2.22
CA SER A 100 16.03 6.38 -0.87
C SER A 100 16.72 5.02 -0.83
N HIS A 101 16.39 4.10 -1.75
CA HIS A 101 16.93 2.75 -1.72
C HIS A 101 17.33 2.19 -3.09
N LYS A 102 18.52 1.59 -3.17
CA LYS A 102 19.15 1.19 -4.45
C LYS A 102 19.06 -0.32 -4.78
N GLU A 103 18.46 -1.12 -3.91
CA GLU A 103 18.47 -2.57 -4.05
C GLU A 103 17.39 -3.12 -5.00
N LYS A 104 17.68 -4.27 -5.63
CA LYS A 104 16.82 -4.86 -6.66
C LYS A 104 15.45 -5.32 -6.12
N HIS A 105 15.39 -5.82 -4.89
CA HIS A 105 14.15 -6.32 -4.28
C HIS A 105 13.15 -5.17 -4.01
N LEU A 106 13.64 -3.94 -3.87
CA LEU A 106 12.85 -2.75 -3.56
C LEU A 106 12.05 -2.22 -4.77
N VAL A 107 12.44 -2.64 -5.98
CA VAL A 107 11.60 -2.45 -7.18
C VAL A 107 10.26 -3.16 -7.00
N THR A 108 10.22 -4.31 -6.32
CA THR A 108 8.98 -5.03 -6.02
C THR A 108 8.10 -4.22 -5.08
N VAL A 109 8.68 -3.62 -4.03
CA VAL A 109 7.92 -2.76 -3.09
C VAL A 109 7.36 -1.53 -3.79
N ALA A 110 8.16 -0.84 -4.62
CA ALA A 110 7.68 0.31 -5.39
C ALA A 110 6.54 -0.07 -6.34
N LYS A 111 6.59 -1.24 -7.00
CA LYS A 111 5.45 -1.75 -7.78
C LYS A 111 4.21 -2.00 -6.93
N ARG A 112 4.38 -2.61 -5.75
CA ARG A 112 3.28 -2.82 -4.79
C ARG A 112 2.63 -1.48 -4.46
N TYR A 113 3.40 -0.47 -4.07
CA TYR A 113 2.89 0.88 -3.77
C TYR A 113 2.12 1.52 -4.93
N MET A 114 2.68 1.48 -6.15
CA MET A 114 2.01 2.02 -7.34
C MET A 114 0.65 1.36 -7.58
N ARG A 115 0.60 0.02 -7.49
CA ARG A 115 -0.63 -0.73 -7.71
C ARG A 115 -1.66 -0.50 -6.61
N ARG A 116 -1.23 -0.37 -5.36
CA ARG A 116 -2.11 -0.10 -4.22
C ARG A 116 -2.78 1.27 -4.33
N LEU A 117 -2.01 2.31 -4.61
CA LEU A 117 -2.57 3.66 -4.83
C LEU A 117 -3.53 3.69 -6.02
N ALA A 118 -3.18 3.01 -7.11
CA ALA A 118 -4.06 2.93 -8.27
C ALA A 118 -5.36 2.17 -8.00
N ARG A 119 -5.34 1.12 -7.17
CA ARG A 119 -6.57 0.43 -6.74
C ARG A 119 -7.50 1.35 -5.96
N ILE A 120 -6.97 2.13 -5.01
CA ILE A 120 -7.76 3.12 -4.26
C ILE A 120 -8.34 4.18 -5.20
N LEU A 121 -7.52 4.71 -6.12
CA LEU A 121 -7.96 5.71 -7.08
C LEU A 121 -9.10 5.18 -7.98
N GLU A 122 -8.97 3.97 -8.52
CA GLU A 122 -10.03 3.35 -9.33
C GLU A 122 -11.31 3.12 -8.53
N GLN A 123 -11.21 2.86 -7.23
CA GLN A 123 -12.37 2.68 -6.36
C GLN A 123 -13.09 4.01 -6.09
N VAL A 124 -12.34 5.09 -5.81
CA VAL A 124 -12.92 6.43 -5.66
C VAL A 124 -13.57 6.90 -6.97
N ARG A 125 -12.94 6.64 -8.12
CA ARG A 125 -13.52 6.92 -9.45
C ARG A 125 -14.88 6.26 -9.67
N GLN A 126 -15.08 5.06 -9.14
CA GLN A 126 -16.36 4.37 -9.23
C GLN A 126 -17.43 5.06 -8.39
N TYR A 127 -17.09 5.53 -7.19
CA TYR A 127 -18.04 6.24 -6.32
C TYR A 127 -18.45 7.60 -6.85
N GLU A 128 -17.50 8.37 -7.41
CA GLU A 128 -17.79 9.70 -7.96
C GLU A 128 -18.29 9.66 -9.42
N GLY A 129 -18.26 8.50 -10.07
CA GLY A 129 -18.66 8.33 -11.46
C GLY A 129 -17.76 9.04 -12.48
N ASN A 130 -16.58 9.51 -12.07
CA ASN A 130 -15.66 10.27 -12.91
C ASN A 130 -14.37 9.48 -13.18
N SER A 131 -14.25 8.91 -14.38
CA SER A 131 -13.12 8.06 -14.76
C SER A 131 -11.78 8.79 -14.93
N LYS A 132 -11.81 10.13 -14.98
CA LYS A 132 -10.65 11.00 -15.24
C LYS A 132 -10.01 11.59 -13.98
N LEU A 133 -10.57 11.34 -12.79
CA LEU A 133 -10.03 11.85 -11.53
C LEU A 133 -8.57 11.47 -11.34
N SER A 134 -7.75 12.45 -11.00
CA SER A 134 -6.36 12.26 -10.63
C SER A 134 -6.19 12.06 -9.13
N LEU A 135 -5.08 11.46 -8.71
CA LEU A 135 -4.75 11.33 -7.29
C LEU A 135 -4.64 12.72 -6.62
N GLU A 136 -4.14 13.73 -7.32
CA GLU A 136 -4.07 15.12 -6.81
C GLU A 136 -5.46 15.68 -6.44
N GLU A 137 -6.52 15.32 -7.18
CA GLU A 137 -7.88 15.81 -6.92
C GLU A 137 -8.54 15.15 -5.73
N ILE A 138 -8.22 13.87 -5.46
CA ILE A 138 -8.78 13.13 -4.33
C ILE A 138 -8.01 13.37 -3.02
N LEU A 139 -6.78 13.87 -3.08
CA LEU A 139 -5.97 14.21 -1.90
C LEU A 139 -6.42 15.54 -1.27
N LYS A 140 -7.68 15.58 -0.82
CA LYS A 140 -8.27 16.71 -0.10
C LYS A 140 -9.04 16.24 1.13
N PRO A 141 -9.17 17.07 2.19
CA PRO A 141 -9.94 16.72 3.38
C PRO A 141 -11.40 16.33 3.10
N SER A 142 -12.03 16.98 2.12
CA SER A 142 -13.42 16.70 1.72
C SER A 142 -13.63 15.27 1.19
N GLN A 143 -12.58 14.65 0.68
CA GLN A 143 -12.58 13.31 0.10
C GLN A 143 -12.16 12.23 1.10
N PHE A 144 -11.87 12.59 2.35
CA PHE A 144 -11.39 11.66 3.38
C PHE A 144 -12.32 10.48 3.60
N LYS A 145 -13.65 10.72 3.66
CA LYS A 145 -14.64 9.65 3.80
C LYS A 145 -14.65 8.69 2.60
N ASN A 146 -14.48 9.22 1.39
CA ASN A 146 -14.39 8.42 0.18
C ASN A 146 -13.12 7.56 0.16
N LEU A 147 -12.00 8.09 0.69
CA LEU A 147 -10.75 7.33 0.85
C LEU A 147 -10.90 6.19 1.87
N ILE A 148 -11.60 6.42 2.98
CA ILE A 148 -11.90 5.37 3.98
C ILE A 148 -12.75 4.27 3.34
N GLN A 149 -13.85 4.65 2.69
CA GLN A 149 -14.75 3.69 2.05
C GLN A 149 -14.06 2.90 0.94
N ALA A 150 -13.24 3.58 0.13
CA ALA A 150 -12.44 2.93 -0.91
C ALA A 150 -11.46 1.94 -0.31
N THR A 151 -10.80 2.30 0.80
CA THR A 151 -9.87 1.41 1.49
C THR A 151 -10.59 0.18 2.04
N LYS A 152 -11.72 0.37 2.73
CA LYS A 152 -12.55 -0.72 3.25
C LYS A 152 -13.01 -1.68 2.14
N SER A 153 -13.44 -1.13 1.01
CA SER A 153 -13.87 -1.94 -0.12
C SER A 153 -12.71 -2.74 -0.74
N VAL A 154 -11.54 -2.13 -0.93
CA VAL A 154 -10.37 -2.81 -1.53
C VAL A 154 -9.73 -3.82 -0.57
N SER A 155 -9.77 -3.59 0.74
CA SER A 155 -9.31 -4.55 1.75
C SER A 155 -10.30 -5.69 2.02
N GLY A 156 -11.46 -5.67 1.34
CA GLY A 156 -12.51 -6.68 1.49
C GLY A 156 -13.12 -6.67 2.88
N TYR A 157 -13.46 -5.49 3.39
CA TYR A 157 -14.18 -5.33 4.64
C TYR A 157 -15.58 -5.93 4.56
N GLU A 158 -15.88 -6.84 5.47
CA GLU A 158 -17.18 -7.48 5.62
C GLU A 158 -17.94 -6.82 6.77
N THR A 159 -19.10 -6.24 6.49
CA THR A 159 -19.86 -5.47 7.49
C THR A 159 -20.53 -6.39 8.52
N GLU A 160 -20.87 -7.62 8.14
CA GLU A 160 -21.54 -8.58 9.02
C GLU A 160 -20.63 -9.10 10.14
N SER A 161 -19.36 -9.34 9.81
CA SER A 161 -18.37 -9.88 10.75
C SER A 161 -17.41 -8.84 11.31
N ASP A 162 -17.46 -7.59 10.84
CA ASP A 162 -16.51 -6.52 11.18
C ASP A 162 -15.04 -6.92 10.95
N THR A 163 -14.79 -7.64 9.85
CA THR A 163 -13.47 -8.20 9.52
C THR A 163 -12.97 -7.81 8.14
N TYR A 164 -11.65 -7.76 7.99
CA TYR A 164 -10.99 -7.53 6.70
C TYR A 164 -10.45 -8.83 6.12
N LYS A 165 -10.66 -9.06 4.82
CA LYS A 165 -9.97 -10.14 4.08
C LYS A 165 -8.46 -9.90 4.00
N SER A 166 -8.05 -8.63 3.85
CA SER A 166 -6.64 -8.24 3.79
C SER A 166 -6.34 -7.12 4.80
N PRO A 167 -6.22 -7.43 6.10
CA PRO A 167 -6.02 -6.42 7.14
C PRO A 167 -4.66 -5.71 7.02
N SER A 168 -3.60 -6.38 6.57
CA SER A 168 -2.31 -5.74 6.26
C SER A 168 -2.44 -4.65 5.19
N PHE A 169 -3.28 -4.89 4.18
CA PHE A 169 -3.57 -3.89 3.16
C PHE A 169 -4.23 -2.66 3.80
N ALA A 170 -5.24 -2.85 4.64
CA ALA A 170 -5.95 -1.76 5.30
C ALA A 170 -5.00 -0.88 6.16
N LEU A 171 -4.13 -1.52 6.95
CA LEU A 171 -3.18 -0.83 7.83
C LEU A 171 -2.14 -0.02 7.03
N GLN A 172 -1.47 -0.66 6.08
CA GLN A 172 -0.40 -0.03 5.29
C GLN A 172 -0.92 1.05 4.32
N THR A 173 -2.23 1.11 4.04
CA THR A 173 -2.80 2.12 3.14
C THR A 173 -2.72 3.52 3.75
N GLY A 174 -2.91 3.68 5.06
CA GLY A 174 -2.78 4.98 5.73
C GLY A 174 -1.37 5.56 5.56
N THR A 175 -0.34 4.75 5.87
CA THR A 175 1.07 5.13 5.71
C THR A 175 1.40 5.47 4.24
N LEU A 176 0.90 4.67 3.30
CA LEU A 176 1.11 4.91 1.88
C LEU A 176 0.41 6.20 1.38
N LEU A 177 -0.78 6.52 1.89
CA LEU A 177 -1.47 7.77 1.59
C LEU A 177 -0.72 8.98 2.14
N LYS A 178 -0.16 8.90 3.35
CA LYS A 178 0.73 9.97 3.87
C LYS A 178 1.90 10.24 2.94
N ARG A 179 2.57 9.18 2.47
CA ARG A 179 3.66 9.29 1.48
C ARG A 179 3.19 9.97 0.19
N ALA A 180 1.98 9.66 -0.29
CA ALA A 180 1.40 10.31 -1.46
C ALA A 180 1.09 11.80 -1.22
N ILE A 181 0.60 12.17 -0.04
CA ILE A 181 0.32 13.56 0.31
C ILE A 181 1.62 14.36 0.45
N GLN A 182 2.65 13.80 1.10
CA GLN A 182 3.98 14.41 1.16
C GLN A 182 4.60 14.58 -0.23
N ALA A 183 4.33 13.66 -1.15
CA ALA A 183 4.71 13.78 -2.56
C ALA A 183 4.02 14.95 -3.25
N ALA A 184 2.69 15.04 -3.12
CA ALA A 184 1.90 16.16 -3.65
C ALA A 184 2.33 17.50 -3.04
N LEU A 185 2.54 17.56 -1.73
CA LEU A 185 2.94 18.76 -1.01
C LEU A 185 4.29 19.28 -1.50
N SER A 186 5.29 18.41 -1.66
CA SER A 186 6.59 18.84 -2.15
C SER A 186 6.56 19.26 -3.63
N ILE A 187 5.69 18.68 -4.47
CA ILE A 187 5.47 19.16 -5.84
C ILE A 187 4.82 20.56 -5.81
N GLU A 188 3.84 20.78 -4.94
CA GLU A 188 3.16 22.09 -4.81
C GLU A 188 4.09 23.15 -4.22
N ILE A 189 5.02 22.76 -3.34
CA ILE A 189 6.00 23.68 -2.76
C ILE A 189 7.01 24.17 -3.80
N GLN A 190 7.45 23.29 -4.69
CA GLN A 190 8.45 23.56 -5.73
C GLN A 190 7.86 24.17 -7.01
N ARG A 191 6.55 24.41 -7.07
CA ARG A 191 5.87 25.02 -8.22
C ARG A 191 6.16 26.53 -8.27
N ASP A 192 6.31 27.07 -9.48
CA ASP A 192 6.58 28.50 -9.71
C ASP A 192 5.50 29.43 -9.12
N ASN A 193 4.23 28.98 -9.13
CA ASN A 193 3.12 29.67 -8.48
C ASN A 193 2.41 28.70 -7.52
N PRO A 194 2.82 28.66 -6.25
CA PRO A 194 2.25 27.74 -5.28
C PRO A 194 0.89 28.22 -4.76
N SER A 195 -0.09 27.31 -4.70
CA SER A 195 -1.37 27.58 -4.07
C SER A 195 -1.30 27.31 -2.57
N ASN A 196 -1.49 28.36 -1.75
CA ASN A 196 -1.57 28.20 -0.30
C ASN A 196 -2.78 27.36 0.13
N GLU A 197 -3.92 27.50 -0.56
CA GLU A 197 -5.13 26.70 -0.29
C GLU A 197 -4.84 25.20 -0.43
N LYS A 198 -4.25 24.79 -1.55
CA LYS A 198 -3.86 23.38 -1.77
C LYS A 198 -2.89 22.88 -0.71
N ARG A 199 -1.91 23.69 -0.31
CA ARG A 199 -0.95 23.31 0.75
C ARG A 199 -1.67 23.11 2.08
N THR A 200 -2.60 23.99 2.44
CA THR A 200 -3.40 23.86 3.65
C THR A 200 -4.27 22.60 3.61
N ASP A 201 -4.94 22.33 2.49
CA ASP A 201 -5.73 21.12 2.30
C ASP A 201 -4.91 19.83 2.48
N LEU A 202 -3.71 19.77 1.90
CA LEU A 202 -2.82 18.62 2.02
C LEU A 202 -2.36 18.41 3.48
N ASN A 203 -2.02 19.49 4.20
CA ASN A 203 -1.63 19.40 5.61
C ASN A 203 -2.81 18.96 6.50
N ASN A 204 -4.00 19.50 6.25
CA ASN A 204 -5.22 19.09 6.95
C ASN A 204 -5.53 17.61 6.71
N LEU A 205 -5.32 17.12 5.49
CA LEU A 205 -5.51 15.70 5.18
C LEU A 205 -4.48 14.80 5.88
N ILE A 206 -3.22 15.22 5.99
CA ILE A 206 -2.21 14.48 6.79
C ILE A 206 -2.69 14.36 8.23
N HIS A 207 -3.14 15.47 8.83
CA HIS A 207 -3.66 15.48 10.20
C HIS A 207 -4.84 14.52 10.36
N LEU A 208 -5.81 14.53 9.43
CA LEU A 208 -6.94 13.59 9.45
C LEU A 208 -6.49 12.13 9.37
N ILE A 209 -5.49 11.81 8.55
CA ILE A 209 -4.95 10.45 8.49
C ILE A 209 -4.21 10.08 9.79
N GLU A 210 -3.61 11.05 10.48
CA GLU A 210 -2.93 10.82 11.76
C GLU A 210 -3.91 10.58 12.91
N THR A 211 -4.95 11.40 13.00
CA THR A 211 -5.90 11.32 14.11
C THR A 211 -6.97 10.27 13.87
N ASP A 212 -7.58 10.25 12.69
CA ASP A 212 -8.88 9.59 12.50
C ASP A 212 -8.74 8.22 11.83
N TRP A 213 -7.65 7.98 11.08
CA TRP A 213 -7.44 6.71 10.37
C TRP A 213 -7.37 5.50 11.32
N ALA A 214 -6.81 5.69 12.51
CA ALA A 214 -6.68 4.63 13.50
C ALA A 214 -8.05 4.16 14.01
N TYR A 215 -8.97 5.09 14.25
CA TYR A 215 -10.33 4.80 14.70
C TYR A 215 -11.17 4.16 13.60
N GLU A 216 -10.99 4.59 12.35
CA GLU A 216 -11.82 4.14 11.23
C GLU A 216 -11.39 2.80 10.63
N ILE A 217 -10.09 2.49 10.66
CA ILE A 217 -9.51 1.35 9.94
C ILE A 217 -8.50 0.59 10.80
N SER A 218 -7.45 1.24 11.32
CA SER A 218 -6.28 0.52 11.86
C SER A 218 -6.61 -0.35 13.08
N THR A 219 -7.46 0.12 13.99
CA THR A 219 -7.80 -0.62 15.22
C THR A 219 -8.39 -1.99 14.88
N GLN A 220 -9.37 -2.03 13.99
CA GLN A 220 -10.01 -3.26 13.54
C GLN A 220 -9.04 -4.15 12.75
N ALA A 221 -8.24 -3.55 11.86
CA ALA A 221 -7.25 -4.30 11.08
C ALA A 221 -6.18 -4.98 11.95
N VAL A 222 -5.69 -4.30 13.00
CA VAL A 222 -4.73 -4.87 13.96
C VAL A 222 -5.36 -6.01 14.76
N GLN A 223 -6.61 -5.86 15.21
CA GLN A 223 -7.33 -6.94 15.89
C GLN A 223 -7.50 -8.16 14.98
N ASN A 224 -7.85 -7.95 13.71
CA ASN A 224 -7.97 -9.00 12.71
C ASN A 224 -6.63 -9.73 12.50
N LEU A 225 -5.52 -8.99 12.39
CA LEU A 225 -4.18 -9.58 12.29
C LEU A 225 -3.81 -10.42 13.52
N ALA A 226 -4.12 -9.92 14.72
CA ALA A 226 -3.89 -10.67 15.94
C ALA A 226 -4.66 -11.99 15.93
N ILE A 227 -5.96 -11.96 15.62
CA ILE A 227 -6.82 -13.15 15.51
C ILE A 227 -6.26 -14.13 14.46
N ASN A 228 -5.89 -13.64 13.28
CA ASN A 228 -5.30 -14.48 12.23
C ASN A 228 -4.00 -15.14 12.68
N ARG A 229 -3.17 -14.42 13.44
CA ARG A 229 -1.93 -14.96 14.02
C ARG A 229 -2.22 -16.05 15.05
N PHE A 230 -3.25 -15.88 15.90
CA PHE A 230 -3.67 -16.88 16.88
C PHE A 230 -4.29 -18.13 16.22
N ASN A 231 -5.00 -17.95 15.10
CA ASN A 231 -5.64 -19.04 14.38
C ASN A 231 -4.69 -19.84 13.48
N LYS A 232 -3.47 -19.33 13.23
CA LYS A 232 -2.45 -20.07 12.48
C LYS A 232 -1.95 -21.23 13.37
N PRO A 233 -2.16 -22.50 12.98
CA PRO A 233 -1.78 -23.63 13.82
C PRO A 233 -0.26 -23.62 14.01
N THR A 234 0.19 -23.44 15.26
CA THR A 234 1.59 -23.64 15.62
C THR A 234 1.89 -25.12 15.38
N LEU A 235 2.70 -25.40 14.36
CA LEU A 235 3.26 -26.74 14.14
C LEU A 235 4.12 -27.09 15.34
N ILE A 236 3.52 -27.77 16.30
CA ILE A 236 4.26 -28.35 17.41
C ILE A 236 5.12 -29.45 16.78
N PRO A 237 6.47 -29.41 16.93
CA PRO A 237 7.32 -30.45 16.38
C PRO A 237 6.83 -31.80 16.88
N LEU A 238 6.71 -32.76 15.96
CA LEU A 238 6.15 -34.07 16.27
C LEU A 238 7.00 -34.69 17.38
N THR A 239 6.38 -35.41 18.32
CA THR A 239 7.08 -36.00 19.48
C THR A 239 8.26 -36.91 19.09
N LYS A 240 8.32 -37.35 17.82
CA LYS A 240 9.45 -38.09 17.24
C LYS A 240 10.71 -37.21 17.08
N ASP A 241 10.57 -35.94 16.72
CA ASP A 241 11.69 -35.02 16.47
C ASP A 241 12.37 -34.59 17.78
N ILE A 242 11.60 -34.53 18.87
CA ILE A 242 12.13 -34.27 20.23
C ILE A 242 13.00 -35.45 20.70
N LYS A 243 12.62 -36.70 20.38
CA LYS A 243 13.38 -37.90 20.75
C LYS A 243 14.73 -38.00 20.02
N VAL A 244 14.81 -37.53 18.78
CA VAL A 244 16.07 -37.50 18.02
C VAL A 244 17.07 -36.51 18.63
N CYS A 245 16.60 -35.38 19.15
CA CYS A 245 17.46 -34.40 19.82
C CYS A 245 17.95 -34.89 21.20
N CYS A 246 17.11 -35.59 21.96
CA CYS A 246 17.49 -36.08 23.29
C CYS A 246 18.40 -37.32 23.26
N ASN A 247 18.29 -38.19 22.23
CA ASN A 247 19.11 -39.40 22.15
C ASN A 247 20.57 -39.17 21.70
N SER A 248 20.87 -38.07 21.00
CA SER A 248 22.24 -37.78 20.54
C SER A 248 23.18 -37.30 21.65
N LYS A 249 22.65 -36.94 22.83
CA LYS A 249 23.44 -36.54 24.01
C LYS A 249 23.71 -37.67 25.01
N LEU A 250 23.22 -38.89 24.79
CA LEU A 250 23.37 -40.01 25.73
C LEU A 250 24.32 -41.14 25.25
N THR A 251 24.99 -40.97 24.10
CA THR A 251 25.91 -41.97 23.52
C THR A 251 27.38 -41.52 23.50
N GLN A 252 27.82 -40.68 24.45
CA GLN A 252 29.24 -40.30 24.61
C GLN A 252 29.80 -40.59 26.01
N PHE A 253 29.51 -41.77 26.55
CA PHE A 253 30.28 -42.34 27.66
C PHE A 253 30.89 -43.68 27.23
#